data_AF-A0A0P7YNH1-F1
#
_entry.id   AF-A0A0P7YNH1-F1
#
_cell.length_a   1.000
_cell.length_b   1.000
_cell.length_c   1.000
_cell.angle_alpha   90.00
_cell.angle_beta   90.00
_cell.angle_gamma   90.00
#
_symmetry.space_group_name_H-M   'P 1'
#
loop_
_entity.id
_entity.type
_entity.pdbx_description
1 polymer ?
#
loop_
_entity_poly.entity_id
_entity_poly.type
_entity_poly.pdbx_seq_one_letter_code
_entity_poly.pdbx_strand_id
1 'polypeptide(L)'
;MVQFNFTYDPNVSLEQRVGFELAALVWSSYLTDDITVNLHIASSDSLGTDGQAVGGAIPIFHEQTYGVYQEYAQADATSATDAEALASQQEGNTVDFLIDDQIVDGNTDILLTSAQAKALGMDEALQLENGGTWDRN
;
A
#
# COMPACT_ATOMS: atom_id res chain seq x y z
N MET A 1 18.16 -8.22 0.07
CA MET A 1 18.27 -8.13 1.53
C MET A 1 17.47 -6.92 1.96
N VAL A 2 16.52 -7.08 2.88
CA VAL A 2 15.71 -5.95 3.33
C VAL A 2 16.55 -4.86 4.00
N GLN A 3 16.34 -3.62 3.59
CA GLN A 3 16.98 -2.43 4.17
C GLN A 3 15.92 -1.55 4.83
N PHE A 4 16.18 -1.14 6.07
CA PHE A 4 15.35 -0.15 6.76
C PHE A 4 16.03 1.21 6.77
N ASN A 5 15.32 2.24 6.33
CA ASN A 5 15.77 3.63 6.36
C ASN A 5 14.87 4.42 7.30
N PHE A 6 15.48 5.05 8.29
CA PHE A 6 14.76 5.85 9.27
C PHE A 6 15.04 7.34 9.11
N THR A 7 13.98 8.12 9.25
CA THR A 7 14.06 9.55 9.54
C THR A 7 13.22 9.84 10.78
N TYR A 8 13.59 10.87 11.52
CA TYR A 8 12.99 11.16 12.83
C TYR A 8 12.69 12.65 12.94
N ASP A 9 11.57 12.98 13.56
CA ASP A 9 11.33 14.33 14.04
C ASP A 9 12.29 14.70 15.17
N PRO A 10 12.62 16.01 15.34
CA PRO A 10 13.60 16.45 16.33
C PRO A 10 13.25 16.10 17.79
N ASN A 11 11.97 15.89 18.09
CA ASN A 11 11.44 15.62 19.42
C ASN A 11 11.41 14.12 19.78
N VAL A 12 11.77 13.22 18.85
CA VAL A 12 11.84 11.78 19.13
C VAL A 12 13.04 11.47 20.02
N SER A 13 12.79 10.84 21.17
CA SER A 13 13.84 10.53 22.15
C SER A 13 14.83 9.49 21.62
N LEU A 14 16.01 9.39 22.25
CA LEU A 14 16.98 8.35 21.88
C LEU A 14 16.41 6.95 22.09
N GLU A 15 15.73 6.73 23.20
CA GLU A 15 15.12 5.45 23.57
C GLU A 15 14.04 5.05 22.56
N GLN A 16 13.22 6.00 22.10
CA GLN A 16 12.23 5.76 21.06
C GLN A 16 12.89 5.34 19.74
N ARG A 17 13.96 6.04 19.32
CA ARG A 17 14.72 5.70 18.11
C ARG A 17 15.29 4.28 18.17
N VAL A 18 15.96 3.95 19.28
CA VAL A 18 16.52 2.62 19.52
C VAL A 18 15.42 1.55 19.49
N GLY A 19 14.24 1.83 20.05
CA GLY A 19 13.08 0.93 19.99
C GLY A 19 12.68 0.58 18.55
N PHE A 20 12.55 1.59 17.68
CA PHE A 20 12.23 1.38 16.26
C PHE A 20 13.33 0.62 15.50
N GLU A 21 14.59 0.96 15.74
CA GLU A 21 15.73 0.28 15.10
C GLU A 21 15.83 -1.19 15.54
N LEU A 22 15.64 -1.49 16.82
CA LEU A 22 15.60 -2.87 17.33
C LEU A 22 14.42 -3.65 16.75
N ALA A 23 13.24 -3.04 16.64
CA ALA A 23 12.09 -3.67 16.01
C ALA A 23 12.38 -3.99 14.53
N ALA A 24 13.02 -3.09 13.79
CA ALA A 24 13.43 -3.35 12.41
C ALA A 24 14.45 -4.49 12.30
N LEU A 25 15.39 -4.62 13.26
CA LEU A 25 16.29 -5.77 13.28
C LEU A 25 15.53 -7.09 13.43
N VAL A 26 14.51 -7.13 14.30
CA VAL A 26 13.64 -8.32 14.42
C VAL A 26 12.91 -8.59 13.11
N TRP A 27 12.24 -7.59 12.53
CA TRP A 27 11.53 -7.75 11.25
C TRP A 27 12.46 -8.14 10.09
N SER A 28 13.70 -7.65 10.08
CA SER A 28 14.70 -8.00 9.06
C SER A 28 15.07 -9.47 9.06
N SER A 29 14.85 -10.18 10.17
CA SER A 29 15.04 -11.63 10.24
C SER A 29 13.90 -12.43 9.60
N TYR A 30 12.74 -11.81 9.38
CA TYR A 30 11.56 -12.44 8.78
C TYR A 30 11.34 -12.03 7.32
N LEU A 31 11.67 -10.78 6.96
CA LEU A 31 11.50 -10.27 5.60
C LEU A 31 12.67 -10.72 4.72
N THR A 32 12.39 -11.60 3.77
CA THR A 32 13.40 -12.17 2.87
C THR A 32 13.57 -11.39 1.57
N ASP A 33 12.63 -10.52 1.26
CA ASP A 33 12.58 -9.78 0.01
C ASP A 33 13.69 -8.72 -0.09
N ASP A 34 14.09 -8.42 -1.32
CA ASP A 34 15.06 -7.36 -1.61
C ASP A 34 14.37 -6.01 -1.74
N ILE A 35 13.90 -5.50 -0.60
CA ILE A 35 13.12 -4.25 -0.53
C ILE A 35 13.77 -3.24 0.41
N THR A 36 13.47 -1.97 0.16
CA THR A 36 13.79 -0.88 1.10
C THR A 36 12.52 -0.38 1.77
N VAL A 37 12.48 -0.46 3.09
CA VAL A 37 11.39 0.07 3.93
C VAL A 37 11.81 1.42 4.48
N ASN A 38 11.05 2.47 4.13
CA ASN A 38 11.31 3.82 4.60
C ASN A 38 10.30 4.17 5.69
N LEU A 39 10.80 4.55 6.87
CA LEU A 39 9.98 4.91 8.02
C LEU A 39 10.35 6.32 8.48
N HIS A 40 9.36 7.21 8.50
CA HIS A 40 9.46 8.49 9.18
C HIS A 40 8.77 8.37 10.54
N ILE A 41 9.51 8.62 11.60
CA ILE A 41 9.03 8.47 12.97
C ILE A 41 8.82 9.85 13.57
N ALA A 42 7.59 10.10 14.01
CA ALA A 42 7.16 11.33 14.64
C ALA A 42 6.34 11.02 15.89
N SER A 43 6.31 11.93 16.86
CA SER A 43 5.38 11.89 17.99
C SER A 43 4.11 12.64 17.63
N SER A 44 2.95 12.12 18.03
CA SER A 44 1.68 12.82 17.93
C SER A 44 1.04 13.00 19.31
N ASP A 45 0.46 14.17 19.55
CA ASP A 45 -0.34 14.45 20.75
C ASP A 45 -1.73 13.79 20.70
N SER A 46 -2.08 13.20 19.54
CA SER A 46 -3.33 12.47 19.33
C SER A 46 -3.09 11.23 18.47
N LEU A 47 -3.48 10.07 18.99
CA LEU A 47 -3.48 8.81 18.26
C LEU A 47 -4.88 8.20 18.37
N GLY A 48 -5.62 8.21 17.25
CA GLY A 48 -7.02 7.81 17.20
C GLY A 48 -7.98 8.82 17.86
N THR A 49 -9.27 8.48 17.91
CA THR A 49 -10.32 9.36 18.44
C THR A 49 -10.44 9.35 19.96
N ASP A 50 -9.95 8.29 20.63
CA ASP A 50 -10.23 8.03 22.06
C ASP A 50 -8.98 7.79 22.91
N GLY A 51 -7.79 8.11 22.41
CA GLY A 51 -6.52 7.97 23.15
C GLY A 51 -6.15 6.53 23.52
N GLN A 52 -6.82 5.53 22.93
CA GLN A 52 -6.55 4.11 23.15
C GLN A 52 -5.33 3.62 22.38
N ALA A 53 -4.95 4.32 21.31
CA ALA A 53 -3.80 3.94 20.50
C ALA A 53 -2.51 4.47 21.14
N VAL A 54 -1.57 3.56 21.40
CA VAL A 54 -0.23 3.88 21.92
C VAL A 54 0.80 4.11 20.80
N GLY A 55 0.40 3.91 19.54
CA GLY A 55 1.19 4.09 18.34
C GLY A 55 0.36 3.81 17.08
N GLY A 56 0.85 4.24 15.92
CA GLY A 56 0.21 3.98 14.64
C GLY A 56 1.19 4.21 13.48
N ALA A 57 0.84 3.66 12.31
CA ALA A 57 1.55 3.92 11.06
C ALA A 57 0.55 4.50 10.06
N ILE A 58 0.92 5.60 9.41
CA ILE A 58 0.12 6.21 8.36
C ILE A 58 0.82 5.88 7.04
N PRO A 59 0.22 5.06 6.17
CA PRO A 59 0.80 4.80 4.86
C PRO A 59 0.65 6.01 3.94
N ILE A 60 1.50 6.08 2.93
CA ILE A 60 1.29 6.99 1.80
C ILE A 60 0.29 6.33 0.85
N PHE A 61 -0.67 7.10 0.38
CA PHE A 61 -1.72 6.64 -0.53
C PHE A 61 -1.53 7.21 -1.93
N HIS A 62 -1.99 6.46 -2.92
CA HIS A 62 -2.10 6.82 -4.32
C HIS A 62 -3.52 6.55 -4.78
N GLU A 63 -4.13 7.54 -5.38
CA GLU A 63 -5.40 7.40 -6.08
C GLU A 63 -5.15 6.80 -7.46
N GLN A 64 -5.92 5.79 -7.84
CA GLN A 64 -5.90 5.12 -9.14
C GLN A 64 -7.31 4.80 -9.59
N THR A 65 -7.53 4.82 -10.90
CA THR A 65 -8.83 4.40 -11.45
C THR A 65 -8.97 2.89 -11.29
N TYR A 66 -10.19 2.42 -10.99
CA TYR A 66 -10.47 1.02 -10.74
C TYR A 66 -10.12 0.16 -11.96
N GLY A 67 -10.49 0.58 -13.16
CA GLY A 67 -10.16 -0.15 -14.39
C GLY A 67 -8.65 -0.31 -14.61
N VAL A 68 -7.84 0.72 -14.32
CA VAL A 68 -6.37 0.61 -14.41
C VAL A 68 -5.85 -0.37 -13.36
N TYR A 69 -6.40 -0.34 -12.14
CA TYR A 69 -6.06 -1.33 -11.13
C TYR A 69 -6.32 -2.77 -11.60
N GLN A 70 -7.45 -3.02 -12.27
CA GLN A 70 -7.78 -4.36 -12.77
C GLN A 70 -6.77 -4.84 -13.82
N GLU A 71 -6.36 -3.96 -14.73
CA GLU A 71 -5.36 -4.29 -15.76
C GLU A 71 -4.00 -4.66 -15.15
N TYR A 72 -3.51 -3.88 -14.19
CA TYR A 72 -2.27 -4.22 -13.47
C TYR A 72 -2.41 -5.49 -12.63
N ALA A 73 -3.54 -5.70 -11.95
CA ALA A 73 -3.80 -6.92 -11.20
C ALA A 73 -3.87 -8.15 -12.12
N GLN A 74 -4.42 -8.01 -13.33
CA GLN A 74 -4.45 -9.07 -14.32
C GLN A 74 -3.05 -9.37 -14.87
N ALA A 75 -2.24 -8.34 -15.11
CA ALA A 75 -0.87 -8.50 -15.59
C ALA A 75 0.06 -9.15 -14.55
N ASP A 76 -0.15 -8.87 -13.27
CA ASP A 76 0.65 -9.42 -12.16
C ASP A 76 0.24 -10.85 -11.74
N ALA A 77 -0.97 -11.29 -12.10
CA ALA A 77 -1.49 -12.58 -11.66
C ALA A 77 -0.68 -13.78 -12.18
N THR A 78 -0.14 -14.58 -11.25
CA THR A 78 0.69 -15.76 -11.57
C THR A 78 0.21 -17.06 -10.92
N SER A 79 -0.74 -16.99 -10.00
CA SER A 79 -1.25 -18.13 -9.23
C SER A 79 -2.73 -18.42 -9.47
N ALA A 80 -3.18 -19.62 -9.09
CA ALA A 80 -4.59 -19.98 -9.13
C ALA A 80 -5.43 -19.11 -8.16
N THR A 81 -4.84 -18.69 -7.04
CA THR A 81 -5.49 -17.78 -6.09
C THR A 81 -5.67 -16.39 -6.69
N ASP A 82 -4.71 -15.90 -7.48
CA ASP A 82 -4.86 -14.62 -8.19
C ASP A 82 -6.00 -14.70 -9.21
N ALA A 83 -6.12 -15.82 -9.92
CA ALA A 83 -7.21 -16.05 -10.87
C ALA A 83 -8.60 -16.06 -10.17
N GLU A 84 -8.71 -16.68 -8.99
CA GLU A 84 -9.94 -16.64 -8.19
C GLU A 84 -10.26 -15.22 -7.68
N ALA A 85 -9.23 -14.48 -7.25
CA ALA A 85 -9.38 -13.11 -6.80
C ALA A 85 -9.85 -12.20 -7.94
N LEU A 86 -9.25 -12.29 -9.13
CA LEU A 86 -9.63 -11.53 -10.32
C LEU A 86 -11.05 -11.86 -10.77
N ALA A 87 -11.43 -13.14 -10.81
CA ALA A 87 -12.78 -13.56 -11.16
C ALA A 87 -13.86 -13.09 -10.16
N SER A 88 -13.45 -12.71 -8.94
CA SER A 88 -14.35 -12.19 -7.90
C SER A 88 -14.47 -10.66 -7.92
N GLN A 89 -13.71 -9.97 -8.78
CA GLN A 89 -13.79 -8.52 -8.92
C GLN A 89 -15.06 -8.09 -9.65
N GLN A 90 -15.52 -6.87 -9.39
CA GLN A 90 -16.63 -6.29 -10.13
C GLN A 90 -16.19 -5.95 -11.55
N GLU A 91 -17.02 -6.24 -12.55
CA GLU A 91 -16.69 -5.94 -13.94
C GLU A 91 -16.82 -4.44 -14.24
N GLY A 92 -16.01 -3.94 -15.19
CA GLY A 92 -16.06 -2.55 -15.65
C GLY A 92 -15.22 -1.60 -14.79
N ASN A 93 -15.33 -0.30 -15.06
CA ASN A 93 -14.42 0.71 -14.50
C ASN A 93 -14.87 1.33 -13.17
N THR A 94 -15.83 0.72 -12.49
CA THR A 94 -16.36 1.19 -11.21
C THR A 94 -16.48 0.04 -10.23
N VAL A 95 -16.34 0.35 -8.95
CA VAL A 95 -16.51 -0.61 -7.85
C VAL A 95 -17.46 -0.07 -6.80
N ASP A 96 -18.31 -0.95 -6.28
CA ASP A 96 -19.24 -0.65 -5.19
C ASP A 96 -18.69 -1.15 -3.85
N PHE A 97 -18.83 -0.35 -2.79
CA PHE A 97 -18.42 -0.70 -1.43
C PHE A 97 -19.62 -0.73 -0.49
N LEU A 98 -19.65 -1.70 0.43
CA LEU A 98 -20.57 -1.69 1.56
C LEU A 98 -19.91 -0.96 2.74
N ILE A 99 -20.44 0.22 3.09
CA ILE A 99 -19.96 1.06 4.20
C ILE A 99 -21.15 1.31 5.12
N ASP A 100 -21.04 0.90 6.39
CA ASP A 100 -22.08 1.09 7.41
C ASP A 100 -23.48 0.65 6.94
N ASP A 101 -23.57 -0.58 6.40
CA ASP A 101 -24.78 -1.19 5.83
C ASP A 101 -25.38 -0.44 4.62
N GLN A 102 -24.66 0.52 4.03
CA GLN A 102 -25.05 1.21 2.80
C GLN A 102 -24.12 0.90 1.64
N ILE A 103 -24.68 0.70 0.46
CA ILE A 103 -23.91 0.57 -0.77
C ILE A 103 -23.53 1.97 -1.24
N VAL A 104 -22.23 2.22 -1.34
CA VAL A 104 -21.65 3.38 -2.02
C VAL A 104 -21.23 2.91 -3.40
N ASP A 105 -22.00 3.29 -4.42
CA ASP A 105 -21.89 2.77 -5.78
C ASP A 105 -21.07 3.67 -6.72
N GLY A 106 -20.62 3.09 -7.84
CA GLY A 106 -20.08 3.86 -8.96
C GLY A 106 -18.72 4.51 -8.72
N ASN A 107 -17.92 4.02 -7.76
CA ASN A 107 -16.61 4.58 -7.47
C ASN A 107 -15.63 4.27 -8.60
N THR A 108 -15.19 5.30 -9.33
CA THR A 108 -14.21 5.20 -10.42
C THR A 108 -12.78 5.12 -9.90
N ASP A 109 -12.53 5.72 -8.73
CA ASP A 109 -11.21 5.87 -8.16
C ASP A 109 -11.12 5.11 -6.84
N ILE A 110 -10.00 4.42 -6.65
CA ILE A 110 -9.66 3.70 -5.44
C ILE A 110 -8.35 4.24 -4.86
N LEU A 111 -8.20 4.09 -3.54
CA LEU A 111 -6.97 4.43 -2.84
C LEU A 111 -6.14 3.16 -2.60
N LEU A 112 -4.93 3.15 -3.13
CA LEU A 112 -3.92 2.14 -2.87
C LEU A 112 -2.83 2.73 -1.98
N THR A 113 -2.32 1.96 -1.04
CA THR A 113 -1.05 2.34 -0.39
C THR A 113 0.10 2.28 -1.40
N SER A 114 1.19 3.02 -1.16
CA SER A 114 2.40 2.90 -1.98
C SER A 114 2.94 1.48 -2.06
N ALA A 115 2.74 0.67 -1.01
CA ALA A 115 3.13 -0.74 -1.03
C ALA A 115 2.27 -1.55 -2.01
N GLN A 116 0.95 -1.37 -2.00
CA GLN A 116 0.04 -2.04 -2.93
C GLN A 116 0.29 -1.62 -4.38
N ALA A 117 0.46 -0.31 -4.63
CA ALA A 117 0.75 0.19 -5.96
C ALA A 117 2.07 -0.40 -6.52
N LYS A 118 3.13 -0.44 -5.70
CA LYS A 118 4.40 -1.06 -6.10
C LYS A 118 4.33 -2.56 -6.26
N ALA A 119 3.57 -3.25 -5.41
CA ALA A 119 3.39 -4.70 -5.52
C ALA A 119 2.76 -5.08 -6.87
N LEU A 120 1.87 -4.22 -7.39
CA LEU A 120 1.26 -4.37 -8.70
C LEU A 120 2.09 -3.78 -9.85
N GLY A 121 3.30 -3.27 -9.60
CA GLY A 121 4.15 -2.64 -10.61
C GLY A 121 3.65 -1.31 -11.17
N MET A 122 2.76 -0.60 -10.45
CA MET A 122 2.16 0.67 -10.89
C MET A 122 3.10 1.88 -10.81
N ASP A 123 4.33 1.70 -10.36
CA ASP A 123 5.41 2.68 -10.49
C ASP A 123 6.12 2.59 -11.86
N GLU A 124 5.81 1.58 -12.66
CA GLU A 124 6.22 1.44 -14.06
C GLU A 124 5.01 1.60 -15.00
N ALA A 125 5.23 2.09 -16.23
CA ALA A 125 4.16 2.21 -17.21
C ALA A 125 3.66 0.83 -17.64
N LEU A 126 2.33 0.61 -17.61
CA LEU A 126 1.73 -0.66 -18.01
C LEU A 126 2.01 -0.92 -19.49
N GLN A 127 2.62 -2.06 -19.81
CA GLN A 127 2.74 -2.54 -21.18
C GLN A 127 1.48 -3.33 -21.54
N LEU A 128 0.71 -2.83 -22.50
CA LEU A 128 -0.47 -3.48 -23.03
C LEU A 128 -0.08 -4.56 -24.05
N GLU A 129 -0.91 -5.58 -24.22
CA GLU A 129 -0.65 -6.72 -25.14
C GLU A 129 -0.36 -6.31 -26.60
N ASN A 130 -0.78 -5.10 -27.00
CA ASN A 130 -0.51 -4.54 -28.33
C ASN A 130 0.85 -3.81 -28.44
N GLY A 131 1.70 -3.87 -27.41
CA GLY A 131 2.96 -3.13 -27.33
C GLY A 131 2.81 -1.64 -27.06
N GLY A 132 1.58 -1.18 -26.76
CA GLY A 132 1.32 0.18 -26.28
C GLY A 132 1.65 0.30 -24.79
N THR A 133 2.06 1.49 -24.36
CA THR A 133 2.22 1.79 -22.94
C THR A 133 1.08 2.69 -22.48
N TRP A 134 0.43 2.36 -21.38
CA TRP A 134 -0.43 3.32 -20.69
C TRP A 134 0.48 4.29 -19.92
N ASP A 135 0.61 5.53 -20.41
CA ASP A 135 1.32 6.59 -19.70
C ASP A 135 0.31 7.36 -18.84
N ARG A 136 0.69 7.59 -17.58
CA ARG A 136 -0.07 8.34 -16.57
C ARG A 136 -0.10 9.85 -16.85
N ASN A 137 0.57 10.33 -17.91
CA ASN A 137 0.63 11.74 -18.28
C ASN A 137 -0.60 12.22 -19.08
#